data_AF-A0A2P2JQS8-F1
#
_entry.id   AF-A0A2P2JQS8-F1
#
_cell.length_a   1.000
_cell.length_b   1.000
_cell.length_c   1.000
_cell.angle_alpha   90.00
_cell.angle_beta   90.00
_cell.angle_gamma   90.00
#
_symmetry.space_group_name_H-M   'P 1'
#
loop_
_entity.id
_entity.type
_entity.pdbx_description
1 polymer ?
#
loop_
_entity_poly.entity_id
_entity_poly.type
_entity_poly.pdbx_seq_one_letter_code
_entity_poly.pdbx_strand_id
1 'polypeptide(L)'
;MSLMCRFHEIIYVKQTWWFEAKGELEFEFPPGKYSLLFRLQLGKTSVRFGRRGCNIDQVHGWNIKPVRFQLSTSNGQCALSECYLHELGNWVYYHVGDFVIDDSISNASMKIKFSMMQIDCTHTKGGLSLDSVLICPSES
;
A
#
# COMPACT_ATOMS: atom_id res chain seq x y z
N MET A 1 3.35 17.04 8.37
CA MET A 1 3.93 16.91 7.02
C MET A 1 3.55 15.55 6.44
N SER A 2 3.10 15.47 5.19
CA SER A 2 2.80 14.20 4.51
C SER A 2 3.78 13.96 3.38
N LEU A 3 4.28 12.72 3.24
CA LEU A 3 5.17 12.28 2.17
C LEU A 3 4.43 11.29 1.27
N MET A 4 4.27 11.61 -0.02
CA MET A 4 3.69 10.71 -1.00
C MET A 4 4.79 10.15 -1.90
N CYS A 5 5.04 8.85 -1.82
CA CYS A 5 5.91 8.14 -2.75
C CYS A 5 5.06 7.55 -3.87
N ARG A 6 4.98 8.26 -5.01
CA ARG A 6 4.25 7.82 -6.19
C ARG A 6 5.17 7.03 -7.11
N PHE A 7 4.71 5.88 -7.60
CA PHE A 7 5.43 5.15 -8.64
C PHE A 7 5.42 5.93 -9.95
N HIS A 8 6.43 5.74 -10.81
CA HIS A 8 6.49 6.41 -12.11
C HIS A 8 5.26 6.09 -12.98
N GLU A 9 4.74 4.88 -12.83
CA GLU A 9 3.54 4.39 -13.49
C GLU A 9 2.66 3.62 -12.51
N ILE A 10 1.36 3.56 -12.82
CA ILE A 10 0.42 2.67 -12.12
C ILE A 10 0.70 1.24 -12.57
N ILE A 11 1.07 0.38 -11.62
CA ILE A 11 1.29 -1.04 -11.86
C ILE A 11 -0.07 -1.73 -11.93
N TYR A 12 -0.27 -2.60 -12.93
CA TYR A 12 -1.49 -3.39 -13.09
C TYR A 12 -1.18 -4.89 -13.17
N VAL A 13 -1.64 -5.63 -12.16
CA VAL A 13 -1.49 -7.10 -12.08
C VAL A 13 -2.61 -7.75 -12.88
N LYS A 14 -2.29 -8.24 -14.09
CA LYS A 14 -3.25 -8.98 -14.92
C LYS A 14 -3.67 -10.30 -14.27
N GLN A 15 -2.70 -11.12 -13.88
CA GLN A 15 -2.93 -12.43 -13.28
C GLN A 15 -1.66 -12.92 -12.55
N THR A 16 -1.83 -13.53 -11.38
CA THR A 16 -0.76 -14.18 -10.61
C THR A 16 -1.31 -15.25 -9.65
N TRP A 17 -0.46 -16.12 -9.11
CA TRP A 17 -0.79 -17.09 -8.05
C TRP A 17 -0.38 -16.59 -6.65
N TRP A 18 0.68 -15.79 -6.59
CA TRP A 18 1.22 -15.18 -5.38
C TRP A 18 1.56 -13.72 -5.69
N PHE A 19 1.47 -12.85 -4.68
CA PHE A 19 1.76 -11.44 -4.86
C PHE A 19 2.53 -10.92 -3.65
N GLU A 20 3.60 -10.18 -3.92
CA GLU A 20 4.34 -9.37 -2.96
C GLU A 20 4.75 -8.05 -3.63
N ALA A 21 4.37 -6.93 -3.02
CA ALA A 21 4.92 -5.62 -3.32
C ALA A 21 5.69 -5.15 -2.07
N LYS A 22 6.97 -4.82 -2.23
CA LYS A 22 7.82 -4.36 -1.14
C LYS A 22 8.57 -3.11 -1.53
N GLY A 23 8.82 -2.26 -0.55
CA GLY A 23 9.57 -1.03 -0.74
C GLY A 23 10.36 -0.67 0.50
N GLU A 24 11.34 0.19 0.29
CA GLU A 24 12.05 0.87 1.36
C GLU A 24 12.20 2.35 1.01
N LEU A 25 12.16 3.19 2.03
CA LEU A 25 12.48 4.60 1.90
C LEU A 25 13.26 5.07 3.12
N GLU A 26 13.97 6.16 2.92
CA GLU A 26 14.80 6.77 3.94
C GLU A 26 14.57 8.28 3.88
N PHE A 27 14.18 8.88 5.02
CA PHE A 27 13.74 10.28 5.06
C PHE A 27 13.90 10.88 6.47
N GLU A 28 14.16 12.18 6.54
CA GLU A 28 14.20 12.95 7.80
C GLU A 28 12.79 13.43 8.17
N PHE A 29 12.17 12.77 9.15
CA PHE A 29 10.83 13.12 9.59
C PHE A 29 10.87 14.06 10.81
N PRO A 30 10.00 15.09 10.86
CA PRO A 30 9.71 15.78 12.11
C PRO A 30 9.17 14.80 13.15
N PRO A 31 9.38 15.05 14.45
CA PRO A 31 8.77 14.28 15.53
C PRO A 31 7.26 14.17 15.40
N GLY A 32 6.74 13.00 15.76
CA GLY A 32 5.30 12.74 15.71
C GLY A 32 4.95 11.29 15.38
N LYS A 33 3.65 11.03 15.31
CA LYS A 33 3.09 9.74 14.91
C LYS A 33 2.67 9.81 13.46
N TYR A 34 2.97 8.75 12.73
CA TYR A 34 2.71 8.65 11.29
C TYR A 34 2.07 7.31 10.96
N SER A 35 1.19 7.32 9.96
CA SER A 35 0.66 6.12 9.32
C SER A 35 1.27 5.93 7.94
N LEU A 36 1.48 4.67 7.54
CA LEU A 36 1.85 4.29 6.19
C LEU A 36 0.67 3.60 5.51
N LEU A 37 0.33 4.01 4.27
CA LEU A 37 -0.81 3.50 3.52
C LEU A 37 -0.44 3.16 2.08
N PHE A 38 -0.90 2.02 1.56
CA PHE A 38 -0.87 1.70 0.15
C PHE A 38 -2.09 2.26 -0.57
N ARG A 39 -1.90 2.89 -1.74
CA ARG A 39 -2.99 3.31 -2.62
C ARG A 39 -3.23 2.25 -3.69
N LEU A 40 -4.36 1.56 -3.56
CA LEU A 40 -4.74 0.40 -4.40
C LEU A 40 -6.10 0.62 -5.06
N GLN A 41 -6.34 -0.09 -6.17
CA GLN A 41 -7.64 -0.19 -6.82
C GLN A 41 -7.84 -1.62 -7.31
N LEU A 42 -9.00 -2.22 -7.03
CA LEU A 42 -9.43 -3.43 -7.72
C LEU A 42 -10.12 -3.05 -9.03
N GLY A 43 -9.41 -3.23 -10.13
CA GLY A 43 -9.82 -2.88 -11.48
C GLY A 43 -8.75 -2.06 -12.19
N LYS A 44 -8.98 -1.81 -13.48
CA LYS A 44 -8.10 -1.02 -14.33
C LYS A 44 -8.75 0.32 -14.65
N THR A 45 -8.11 1.40 -14.22
CA THR A 45 -8.50 2.76 -14.65
C THR A 45 -8.47 2.82 -16.18
N SER A 46 -9.56 3.30 -16.78
CA SER A 46 -9.73 3.44 -18.22
C SER A 46 -10.29 4.81 -18.57
N VAL A 47 -9.87 5.35 -19.70
CA VAL A 47 -10.43 6.59 -20.26
C VAL A 47 -11.09 6.21 -21.57
N ARG A 48 -12.43 6.33 -21.63
CA ARG A 48 -13.20 6.14 -22.86
C ARG A 48 -14.05 7.37 -23.11
N PHE A 49 -13.96 7.95 -24.31
CA PHE A 49 -14.70 9.15 -24.72
C PHE A 49 -14.59 10.33 -23.74
N GLY A 50 -13.38 10.56 -23.20
CA GLY A 50 -13.13 11.63 -22.22
C GLY A 50 -13.70 11.39 -20.82
N ARG A 51 -14.43 10.30 -20.59
CA ARG A 51 -14.92 9.90 -19.27
C ARG A 51 -13.96 8.90 -18.64
N ARG A 52 -13.56 9.17 -17.38
CA ARG A 52 -12.81 8.21 -16.56
C ARG A 52 -13.77 7.16 -16.03
N GLY A 53 -13.43 5.90 -16.23
CA GLY A 53 -14.15 4.75 -15.69
C GLY A 53 -13.17 3.70 -15.18
N CYS A 54 -13.69 2.64 -14.55
CA CYS A 54 -12.88 1.51 -14.11
C CYS A 54 -13.43 0.22 -14.71
N ASN A 55 -12.56 -0.57 -15.34
CA ASN A 55 -12.91 -1.93 -15.78
C ASN A 55 -12.58 -2.91 -14.65
N ILE A 56 -13.57 -3.68 -14.21
CA ILE A 56 -13.42 -4.66 -13.12
C ILE A 56 -13.48 -6.12 -13.61
N ASP A 57 -13.59 -6.37 -14.92
CA ASP A 57 -13.85 -7.69 -15.50
C ASP A 57 -12.73 -8.70 -15.21
N GLN A 58 -11.52 -8.19 -14.95
CA GLN A 58 -10.34 -9.00 -14.64
C GLN A 58 -10.10 -9.17 -13.13
N VAL A 59 -10.94 -8.59 -12.28
CA VAL A 59 -10.79 -8.71 -10.82
C VAL A 59 -11.26 -10.08 -10.37
N HIS A 60 -10.37 -10.85 -9.76
CA HIS A 60 -10.67 -12.15 -9.17
C HIS A 60 -9.64 -12.54 -8.11
N GLY A 61 -9.99 -13.46 -7.21
CA GLY A 61 -9.08 -14.13 -6.28
C GLY A 61 -8.64 -13.32 -5.04
N TRP A 62 -8.74 -11.99 -5.05
CA TRP A 62 -8.29 -11.15 -3.93
C TRP A 62 -9.11 -11.28 -2.64
N ASN A 63 -10.36 -11.73 -2.74
CA ASN A 63 -11.29 -11.89 -1.61
C ASN A 63 -11.19 -13.26 -0.92
N ILE A 64 -10.32 -14.16 -1.38
CA ILE A 64 -10.24 -15.55 -0.85
C ILE A 64 -9.51 -15.59 0.50
N LYS A 65 -8.48 -14.77 0.66
CA LYS A 65 -7.69 -14.63 1.90
C LYS A 65 -7.43 -13.16 2.19
N PRO A 66 -7.14 -12.76 3.44
CA PRO A 66 -6.71 -11.40 3.68
C PRO A 66 -5.34 -11.15 3.03
N VAL A 67 -5.13 -9.91 2.60
CA VAL A 67 -3.81 -9.39 2.26
C VAL A 67 -3.12 -8.99 3.56
N ARG A 68 -1.86 -9.37 3.70
CA ARG A 68 -1.01 -8.98 4.81
C ARG A 68 -0.16 -7.77 4.43
N PHE A 69 -0.17 -6.76 5.29
CA PHE A 69 0.70 -5.61 5.22
C PHE A 69 1.68 -5.63 6.39
N GLN A 70 2.90 -5.18 6.12
CA GLN A 70 3.95 -5.12 7.14
C GLN A 70 4.75 -3.84 7.02
N LEU A 71 5.24 -3.38 8.16
CA LEU A 71 6.07 -2.20 8.35
C LEU A 71 7.19 -2.56 9.33
N SER A 72 8.41 -2.15 9.04
CA SER A 72 9.51 -2.14 10.00
C SER A 72 10.38 -0.90 9.81
N THR A 73 11.07 -0.51 10.86
CA THR A 73 11.82 0.75 10.93
C THR A 73 13.23 0.53 11.48
N SER A 74 14.16 1.44 11.19
CA SER A 74 15.55 1.35 11.67
C SER A 74 15.68 1.43 13.20
N ASN A 75 14.72 2.04 13.89
CA ASN A 75 14.69 2.09 15.36
C ASN A 75 13.99 0.87 16.01
N GLY A 76 13.63 -0.14 15.20
CA GLY A 76 13.11 -1.42 15.70
C GLY A 76 11.59 -1.50 15.86
N GLN A 77 10.84 -0.44 15.54
CA GLN A 77 9.37 -0.52 15.51
C GLN A 77 8.91 -1.39 14.34
N CYS A 78 7.85 -2.15 14.55
CA CYS A 78 7.21 -2.97 13.54
C CYS A 78 5.69 -2.95 13.66
N ALA A 79 5.00 -3.15 12.54
CA ALA A 79 3.56 -3.33 12.51
C ALA A 79 3.18 -4.41 11.49
N LEU A 80 2.05 -5.07 11.75
CA LEU A 80 1.45 -6.06 10.88
C LEU A 80 -0.06 -5.85 10.89
N SER A 81 -0.67 -5.74 9.71
CA SER A 81 -2.12 -5.69 9.54
C SER A 81 -2.56 -6.67 8.46
N GLU A 82 -3.79 -7.16 8.57
CA GLU A 82 -4.39 -8.06 7.59
C GLU A 82 -5.81 -7.60 7.26
N CYS A 83 -6.15 -7.47 5.98
CA CYS A 83 -7.50 -7.14 5.56
C CYS A 83 -7.85 -7.67 4.16
N TYR A 84 -9.15 -7.82 3.89
CA TYR A 84 -9.64 -8.19 2.56
C TYR A 84 -9.72 -6.97 1.63
N LEU A 85 -9.26 -7.12 0.39
CA LEU A 85 -9.52 -6.15 -0.66
C LEU A 85 -10.93 -6.42 -1.21
N HIS A 86 -11.88 -5.52 -0.96
CA HIS A 86 -13.28 -5.69 -1.34
C HIS A 86 -13.83 -4.55 -2.18
N GLU A 87 -13.24 -3.36 -2.08
CA GLU A 87 -13.71 -2.18 -2.80
C GLU A 87 -13.33 -2.29 -4.29
N LEU A 88 -14.34 -2.51 -5.12
CA LEU A 88 -14.18 -2.61 -6.58
C LEU A 88 -14.25 -1.22 -7.22
N GLY A 89 -13.40 -0.98 -8.21
CA GLY A 89 -13.49 0.18 -9.08
C GLY A 89 -12.96 1.49 -8.48
N ASN A 90 -12.90 1.63 -7.16
CA ASN A 90 -12.43 2.83 -6.48
C ASN A 90 -10.96 2.71 -6.03
N TRP A 91 -10.30 3.86 -5.95
CA TRP A 91 -8.99 3.96 -5.32
C TRP A 91 -9.16 4.08 -3.81
N VAL A 92 -8.48 3.21 -3.06
CA VAL A 92 -8.55 3.14 -1.60
C VAL A 92 -7.16 3.18 -1.01
N TYR A 93 -7.04 3.85 0.14
CA TYR A 93 -5.83 3.80 0.96
C TYR A 93 -5.97 2.69 1.99
N TYR A 94 -5.14 1.65 1.87
CA TYR A 94 -5.07 0.53 2.81
C TYR A 94 -3.96 0.78 3.83
N HIS A 95 -4.32 0.77 5.11
CA HIS A 95 -3.41 1.03 6.22
C HIS A 95 -2.46 -0.15 6.45
N VAL A 96 -1.16 0.15 6.46
CA VAL A 96 -0.09 -0.83 6.72
C VAL A 96 0.22 -0.89 8.21
N GLY A 97 0.31 0.26 8.85
CA GLY A 97 0.72 0.38 10.24
C GLY A 97 1.16 1.80 10.58
N ASP A 98 1.32 2.02 11.88
CA ASP A 98 1.77 3.29 12.44
C ASP A 98 3.19 3.17 12.98
N PHE A 99 3.92 4.28 12.97
CA PHE A 99 5.24 4.41 13.58
C PHE A 99 5.41 5.80 14.21
N VAL A 100 6.35 5.89 15.14
CA VAL A 100 6.64 7.11 15.92
C VAL A 100 8.06 7.59 15.63
N ILE A 101 8.20 8.89 15.48
CA ILE A 101 9.48 9.59 15.42
C ILE A 101 9.64 10.36 16.73
N ASP A 102 10.60 9.94 17.53
CA ASP A 102 10.91 10.57 18.81
C ASP A 102 11.69 11.88 18.61
N ASP A 103 11.50 12.83 19.53
CA ASP A 103 12.21 14.13 19.51
C ASP A 103 13.74 13.98 19.50
N SER A 104 14.26 12.91 20.14
CA SER A 104 15.69 12.60 20.20
C SER A 104 16.30 12.17 18.86
N ILE A 105 15.46 11.80 17.89
CA ILE A 105 15.86 11.29 16.56
C ILE A 105 15.36 12.26 15.46
N SER A 106 14.81 13.42 15.83
CA SER A 106 14.18 14.42 14.95
C SER A 106 15.02 14.89 13.75
N ASN A 107 16.35 14.78 13.82
CA ASN A 107 17.28 15.16 12.75
C ASN A 107 18.05 13.96 12.17
N ALA A 108 17.68 12.75 12.56
CA ALA A 108 18.29 11.54 12.04
C ALA A 108 17.37 10.91 10.99
N SER A 109 18.02 10.44 9.93
CA SER A 109 17.37 9.75 8.83
C SER A 109 16.67 8.48 9.31
N MET A 110 15.37 8.38 9.03
CA MET A 110 14.55 7.22 9.37
C MET A 110 14.40 6.31 8.16
N LYS A 111 14.86 5.06 8.29
CA LYS A 111 14.66 4.04 7.26
C LYS A 111 13.42 3.22 7.57
N ILE A 112 12.51 3.15 6.60
CA ILE A 112 11.25 2.42 6.70
C ILE A 112 11.22 1.37 5.60
N LYS A 113 10.92 0.12 5.97
CA LYS A 113 10.65 -0.99 5.06
C LYS A 113 9.19 -1.38 5.19
N PHE A 114 8.54 -1.61 4.06
CA PHE A 114 7.13 -1.95 4.04
C PHE A 114 6.82 -2.97 2.95
N SER A 115 5.77 -3.76 3.17
CA SER A 115 5.30 -4.74 2.19
C SER A 115 3.79 -4.93 2.24
N MET A 116 3.27 -5.42 1.12
CA MET A 116 1.93 -5.94 0.92
C MET A 116 2.09 -7.32 0.28
N MET A 117 1.52 -8.37 0.86
CA MET A 117 1.59 -9.72 0.31
C MET A 117 0.30 -10.51 0.47
N GLN A 118 0.04 -11.38 -0.51
CA GLN A 118 -0.99 -12.40 -0.44
C GLN A 118 -0.53 -13.65 -1.17
N ILE A 119 -0.11 -14.63 -0.39
CA ILE A 119 0.31 -15.94 -0.88
C ILE A 119 -0.90 -16.86 -0.73
N ASP A 120 -1.52 -17.19 -1.86
CA ASP A 120 -2.68 -18.09 -1.84
C ASP A 120 -2.38 -19.42 -2.54
N CYS A 121 -1.64 -19.46 -3.64
CA CYS A 121 -1.21 -20.68 -4.36
C CYS A 121 -2.30 -21.73 -4.70
N THR A 122 -3.56 -21.50 -4.30
CA THR A 122 -4.71 -22.37 -4.55
C THR A 122 -5.59 -21.82 -5.67
N HIS A 123 -5.58 -20.49 -5.87
CA HIS A 123 -6.34 -19.80 -6.91
C HIS A 123 -5.49 -18.71 -7.56
N THR A 124 -5.77 -18.42 -8.84
CA THR A 124 -5.24 -17.22 -9.49
C THR A 124 -5.95 -15.98 -8.97
N LYS A 125 -5.23 -14.85 -9.01
CA LYS A 125 -5.74 -13.52 -8.69
C LYS A 125 -5.31 -12.53 -9.75
N GLY A 126 -6.15 -11.53 -10.01
CA GLY A 126 -5.92 -10.56 -11.07
C GLY A 126 -6.73 -9.29 -10.86
N GLY A 127 -6.43 -8.27 -11.66
CA GLY A 127 -7.15 -7.00 -11.62
C GLY A 127 -6.75 -6.07 -10.47
N LEU A 128 -5.53 -6.17 -9.92
CA LEU A 128 -5.05 -5.22 -8.91
C LEU A 128 -4.24 -4.10 -9.56
N SER A 129 -4.61 -2.86 -9.29
CA SER A 129 -3.85 -1.66 -9.61
C SER A 129 -3.18 -1.08 -8.36
N LEU A 130 -1.91 -0.72 -8.48
CA LEU A 130 -1.05 -0.16 -7.43
C LEU A 130 -0.45 1.17 -7.92
N ASP A 131 -0.61 2.25 -7.15
CA ASP A 131 -0.20 3.61 -7.57
C ASP A 131 0.88 4.24 -6.69
N SER A 132 0.72 4.20 -5.36
CA SER A 132 1.63 4.92 -4.46
C SER A 132 1.61 4.36 -3.05
N VAL A 133 2.59 4.77 -2.27
CA VAL A 133 2.56 4.69 -0.80
C VAL A 133 2.50 6.10 -0.24
N LEU A 134 1.63 6.31 0.74
CA LEU A 134 1.45 7.56 1.47
C LEU A 134 1.93 7.38 2.90
N ILE A 135 2.76 8.31 3.36
CA ILE A 135 3.03 8.51 4.78
C ILE A 135 2.40 9.83 5.19
N CYS A 136 1.55 9.82 6.20
CA CYS A 136 0.89 11.00 6.73
C CYS A 136 0.89 11.00 8.26
N PRO A 137 0.76 12.16 8.91
CA PRO A 137 0.55 12.21 10.35
C PRO A 137 -0.69 11.39 10.71
N SER A 138 -0.63 10.62 11.79
CA SER A 138 -1.81 9.93 12.33
C SER A 138 -2.50 10.81 13.37
N GLU A 139 -3.82 10.89 13.30
CA GLU A 139 -4.61 11.51 14.37
C GLU A 139 -4.56 10.60 15.61
N SER A 140 -4.44 11.21 16.78
CA SER A 140 -4.43 10.52 18.08
C SER A 140 -5.85 10.31 18.59
#